data_AF-A0A7C4R6D6-F1
#
_entry.id   AF-A0A7C4R6D6-F1
#
_cell.length_a   1.000
_cell.length_b   1.000
_cell.length_c   1.000
_cell.angle_alpha   90.00
_cell.angle_beta   90.00
_cell.angle_gamma   90.00
#
_symmetry.space_group_name_H-M   'P 1'
#
loop_
_entity.id
_entity.type
_entity.pdbx_description
1 polymer ?
#
loop_
_entity_poly.entity_id
_entity_poly.type
_entity_poly.pdbx_seq_one_letter_code
_entity_poly.pdbx_strand_id
1 'polypeptide(L)'
;MTPLLASVLEAAFVVALVLAILLVAYGLSRRATRAVMRSSKEKRRPFACGELLRPSETGVPDASMYWAIWRKLFRSLYNTLREKMHTGVLSDWLFWMIIFMVVLAITFVVVMIVWAY
;
A
#
# COMPACT_ATOMS: atom_id res chain seq x y z
N MET A 1 20.29 -31.53 7.71
CA MET A 1 19.70 -30.32 7.07
C MET A 1 20.85 -29.38 6.73
N THR A 2 20.88 -28.79 5.53
CA THR A 2 21.93 -27.84 5.17
C THR A 2 21.82 -26.58 6.04
N PRO A 3 22.93 -25.92 6.41
CA PRO A 3 22.90 -24.74 7.29
C PRO A 3 22.03 -23.61 6.69
N LEU A 4 22.04 -23.47 5.36
CA LEU A 4 21.18 -22.53 4.64
C LEU A 4 19.68 -22.80 4.87
N LEU A 5 19.26 -24.07 4.78
CA LEU A 5 17.86 -24.44 4.97
C LEU A 5 17.38 -24.13 6.41
N ALA A 6 18.24 -24.35 7.40
CA ALA A 6 17.94 -24.02 8.79
C ALA A 6 17.72 -22.50 8.96
N SER A 7 18.62 -21.66 8.44
CA SER A 7 18.49 -20.20 8.54
C SER A 7 17.24 -19.65 7.84
N VAL A 8 16.86 -20.22 6.68
CA VAL A 8 15.64 -19.81 5.97
C VAL A 8 14.38 -20.17 6.78
N LEU A 9 14.34 -21.35 7.39
CA LEU A 9 13.22 -21.77 8.22
C LEU A 9 13.09 -20.93 9.49
N GLU A 10 14.20 -20.59 10.13
CA GLU A 10 14.22 -19.69 11.28
C GLU A 10 13.69 -18.29 10.91
N ALA A 11 14.17 -17.71 9.82
CA ALA A 11 13.70 -16.41 9.35
C ALA A 11 12.20 -16.43 9.01
N ALA A 12 11.73 -17.47 8.32
CA ALA A 12 10.31 -17.63 8.00
C ALA A 12 9.44 -17.76 9.26
N PHE A 13 9.91 -18.51 10.26
CA PHE A 13 9.24 -18.66 11.54
C PHE A 13 9.15 -17.33 12.30
N VAL A 14 10.24 -16.57 12.37
CA VAL A 14 10.26 -15.26 13.03
C VAL A 14 9.29 -14.28 12.35
N VAL A 15 9.28 -14.23 11.01
CA VAL A 15 8.34 -13.38 10.27
C VAL A 15 6.90 -13.80 10.54
N ALA A 16 6.60 -15.10 10.50
CA ALA A 16 5.26 -15.62 10.79
C ALA A 16 4.81 -15.26 12.23
N LEU A 17 5.70 -15.38 13.21
CA LEU A 17 5.43 -15.04 14.60
C LEU A 17 5.16 -13.55 14.78
N VAL A 18 5.98 -12.68 14.17
CA VAL A 18 5.77 -11.23 14.21
C VAL A 18 4.43 -10.85 13.58
N LEU A 19 4.09 -11.42 12.43
CA LEU A 19 2.80 -11.18 11.77
C LEU A 19 1.62 -11.64 12.64
N ALA A 20 1.73 -12.79 13.30
CA ALA A 20 0.70 -13.28 14.21
C ALA A 20 0.49 -12.32 15.39
N ILE A 21 1.57 -11.84 16.00
CA ILE A 21 1.50 -10.85 17.10
C ILE A 21 0.81 -9.57 16.62
N LEU A 22 1.20 -9.03 15.46
CA LEU A 22 0.61 -7.81 14.91
C LEU A 22 -0.88 -7.99 14.59
N LEU A 23 -1.28 -9.13 14.04
CA LEU A 23 -2.69 -9.44 13.75
C LEU A 23 -3.52 -9.55 15.02
N VAL A 24 -2.99 -10.19 16.07
CA VAL A 24 -3.65 -10.27 17.38
C VAL A 24 -3.79 -8.87 17.98
N ALA A 25 -2.71 -8.08 18.00
CA ALA A 25 -2.73 -6.71 18.50
C ALA A 25 -3.73 -5.82 17.75
N TYR A 26 -3.77 -5.93 16.41
CA TYR A 26 -4.75 -5.23 15.58
C TYR A 26 -6.18 -5.67 15.87
N GLY A 27 -6.42 -6.97 16.03
CA GLY A 27 -7.72 -7.53 16.39
C GLY A 27 -8.22 -7.02 17.74
N LEU A 28 -7.33 -7.02 18.75
CA LEU A 28 -7.62 -6.51 20.09
C LEU A 28 -7.89 -5.00 20.07
N SER A 29 -7.05 -4.23 19.37
CA SER A 29 -7.24 -2.79 19.15
C SER A 29 -8.60 -2.52 18.52
N ARG A 30 -8.93 -3.19 17.42
CA ARG A 30 -10.21 -3.01 16.71
C ARG A 30 -11.41 -3.35 17.60
N ARG A 31 -11.31 -4.41 18.41
CA ARG A 31 -12.37 -4.80 19.35
C ARG A 31 -12.54 -3.76 20.45
N ALA A 32 -11.45 -3.31 21.06
CA ALA A 32 -11.47 -2.27 22.10
C ALA A 32 -12.03 -0.95 21.55
N THR A 33 -11.55 -0.51 20.38
CA THR A 33 -12.04 0.70 19.71
C THR A 33 -13.53 0.59 19.40
N ARG A 34 -14.03 -0.55 18.89
CA ARG A 34 -15.47 -0.75 18.66
C ARG A 34 -16.30 -0.74 19.93
N ALA A 35 -15.78 -1.31 21.02
CA ALA A 35 -16.49 -1.34 22.30
C ALA A 35 -16.66 0.05 22.91
N VAL A 36 -15.69 0.94 22.72
CA VAL A 36 -15.69 2.31 23.27
C VAL A 36 -16.37 3.31 22.32
N MET A 37 -16.31 3.09 21.02
CA MET A 37 -16.87 4.04 20.04
C MET A 37 -18.40 3.97 19.99
N ARG A 38 -19.05 5.07 20.40
CA ARG A 38 -20.44 5.35 20.00
C ARG A 38 -20.52 5.50 18.48
N SER A 39 -21.50 4.83 17.87
CA SER A 39 -21.86 5.00 16.46
C SER A 39 -22.32 6.45 16.25
N SER A 40 -21.55 7.23 15.49
CA SER A 40 -21.92 8.59 15.11
C SER A 40 -21.67 8.77 13.62
N LYS A 41 -22.66 9.34 12.92
CA LYS A 41 -22.55 9.67 11.50
C LYS A 41 -21.53 10.78 11.25
N GLU A 42 -21.27 11.64 12.24
CA GLU A 42 -20.29 12.73 12.15
C GLU A 42 -18.86 12.22 12.02
N LYS A 43 -18.53 11.06 12.60
CA LYS A 43 -17.18 10.46 12.46
C LYS A 43 -16.85 10.03 11.03
N ARG A 44 -17.86 9.91 10.16
CA ARG A 44 -17.69 9.60 8.73
C ARG A 44 -17.59 10.87 7.88
N ARG A 45 -17.73 12.05 8.48
CA ARG A 45 -17.61 13.33 7.81
C ARG A 45 -16.20 13.91 8.00
N PRO A 46 -15.71 14.71 7.04
CA PRO A 46 -14.49 15.47 7.21
C PRO A 46 -14.60 16.39 8.42
N PHE A 47 -13.54 16.45 9.23
CA PHE A 47 -13.49 17.41 10.33
C PHE A 47 -13.23 18.80 9.76
N ALA A 48 -14.25 19.66 9.82
CA ALA A 48 -14.21 21.02 9.30
C ALA A 48 -14.59 22.05 10.37
N CYS A 49 -14.08 21.88 11.59
CA CYS A 49 -14.35 22.80 12.71
C CYS A 49 -15.84 23.06 13.00
N GLY A 50 -16.71 22.08 12.68
CA GLY A 50 -18.17 22.18 12.85
C GLY A 50 -18.93 22.57 11.58
N GLU A 51 -18.24 22.91 10.49
CA GLU A 51 -18.85 23.16 9.20
C GLU A 51 -19.19 21.86 8.46
N LEU A 52 -20.21 21.93 7.61
CA LEU A 52 -20.65 20.81 6.80
C LEU A 52 -20.03 20.91 5.40
N LEU A 53 -18.82 20.38 5.24
CA LEU A 53 -18.18 20.33 3.92
C LEU A 53 -18.76 19.22 3.05
N ARG A 54 -19.09 19.55 1.80
CA ARG A 54 -19.38 18.55 0.77
C ARG A 54 -18.07 17.84 0.39
N PRO A 55 -18.11 16.58 -0.07
CA PRO A 55 -16.91 15.87 -0.52
C PRO A 55 -16.13 16.58 -1.64
N SER A 56 -16.76 17.46 -2.40
CA SER A 56 -16.12 18.31 -3.41
C SER A 56 -15.28 19.44 -2.81
N GLU A 57 -15.58 19.88 -1.58
CA GLU A 57 -14.97 21.01 -0.88
C GLU A 57 -13.83 20.56 0.05
N THR A 58 -13.67 19.25 0.25
CA THR A 58 -12.63 18.66 1.12
C THR A 58 -11.28 18.50 0.42
N GLY A 59 -11.21 18.84 -0.86
CA GLY A 59 -9.98 18.85 -1.63
C GLY A 59 -9.20 20.13 -1.40
N VAL A 60 -7.91 20.11 -1.75
CA VAL A 60 -7.11 21.33 -1.90
C VAL A 60 -7.86 22.27 -2.87
N PRO A 61 -8.00 23.58 -2.56
CA PRO A 61 -8.67 24.54 -3.43
C PRO A 61 -8.11 24.43 -4.85
N ASP A 62 -8.99 24.67 -5.84
CA ASP A 62 -8.71 24.39 -7.25
C ASP A 62 -7.33 24.90 -7.66
N ALA A 63 -6.43 23.92 -7.74
CA ALA A 63 -5.08 23.95 -8.26
C ALA A 63 -4.31 25.27 -8.13
N SER A 64 -3.30 25.28 -7.25
CA SER A 64 -2.08 26.02 -7.58
C SER A 64 -1.68 25.70 -9.02
N MET A 65 -1.17 26.68 -9.79
CA MET A 65 -0.84 26.51 -11.21
C MET A 65 0.00 25.24 -11.47
N TYR A 66 0.85 24.88 -10.50
CA TYR A 66 1.58 23.62 -10.44
C TYR A 66 0.68 22.38 -10.54
N TRP A 67 -0.38 22.28 -9.72
CA TRP A 67 -1.30 21.15 -9.73
C TRP A 67 -2.15 21.09 -11.01
N ALA A 68 -2.48 22.24 -11.61
CA ALA A 68 -3.22 22.27 -12.87
C ALA A 68 -2.39 21.69 -14.02
N ILE A 69 -1.10 22.05 -14.09
CA ILE A 69 -0.15 21.52 -15.07
C ILE A 69 0.04 20.02 -14.87
N TRP A 70 0.32 19.59 -13.65
CA TRP A 70 0.48 18.17 -13.31
C TRP A 70 -0.76 17.35 -13.62
N ARG A 71 -1.94 17.84 -13.23
CA ARG A 71 -3.22 17.19 -13.53
C ARG A 71 -3.40 17.06 -15.04
N LYS A 72 -3.08 18.07 -15.85
CA LYS A 72 -3.28 18.03 -17.30
C LYS A 72 -2.31 17.07 -18.00
N LEU A 73 -1.03 17.07 -17.61
CA LEU A 73 0.00 16.21 -18.18
C LEU A 73 -0.20 14.74 -17.80
N PHE A 74 -0.50 14.47 -16.54
CA PHE A 74 -0.53 13.12 -16.00
C PHE A 74 -1.94 12.55 -15.85
N ARG A 75 -3.00 13.27 -16.27
CA ARG A 75 -4.39 12.78 -16.16
C ARG A 75 -4.57 11.40 -16.77
N SER A 76 -4.06 11.24 -17.99
CA SER A 76 -4.22 10.01 -18.76
C SER A 76 -3.46 8.85 -18.08
N LEU A 77 -2.22 9.12 -17.64
CA LEU A 77 -1.42 8.15 -16.90
C LEU A 77 -2.10 7.75 -15.58
N TYR A 78 -2.54 8.73 -14.79
CA TYR A 78 -3.21 8.50 -13.52
C TYR A 78 -4.49 7.70 -13.68
N ASN A 79 -5.36 8.08 -14.63
CA ASN A 79 -6.59 7.34 -14.91
C ASN A 79 -6.28 5.92 -15.38
N THR A 80 -5.26 5.74 -16.22
CA THR A 80 -4.85 4.41 -16.69
C THR A 80 -4.34 3.54 -15.54
N LEU A 81 -3.45 4.07 -14.70
CA LEU A 81 -2.93 3.36 -13.54
C LEU A 81 -4.06 2.98 -12.57
N ARG A 82 -4.94 3.93 -12.26
CA ARG A 82 -6.01 3.75 -11.28
C ARG A 82 -7.11 2.82 -11.78
N GLU A 83 -7.57 3.02 -13.00
CA GLU A 83 -8.79 2.35 -13.51
C GLU A 83 -8.48 1.05 -14.25
N LYS A 84 -7.28 0.92 -14.83
CA LYS A 84 -6.91 -0.27 -15.63
C LYS A 84 -5.86 -1.16 -14.97
N MET A 85 -4.92 -0.59 -14.21
CA MET A 85 -3.85 -1.37 -13.59
C MET A 85 -4.09 -1.70 -12.11
N HIS A 86 -4.97 -0.97 -11.43
CA HIS A 86 -5.38 -1.24 -10.04
C HIS A 86 -6.80 -1.79 -10.00
N THR A 87 -6.97 -2.98 -10.59
CA THR A 87 -8.25 -3.71 -10.67
C THR A 87 -8.78 -4.15 -9.29
N GLY A 88 -7.91 -4.20 -8.28
CA GLY A 88 -8.25 -4.70 -6.94
C GLY A 88 -8.36 -6.23 -6.88
N VAL A 89 -8.07 -6.93 -7.98
CA VAL A 89 -8.08 -8.39 -8.06
C VAL A 89 -6.72 -8.93 -7.61
N LEU A 90 -6.73 -9.91 -6.70
CA LEU A 90 -5.50 -10.46 -6.10
C LEU A 90 -4.59 -11.15 -7.13
N SER A 91 -5.17 -11.80 -8.15
CA SER A 91 -4.40 -12.45 -9.22
C SER A 91 -3.57 -11.46 -10.02
N ASP A 92 -4.13 -10.29 -10.33
CA ASP A 92 -3.45 -9.26 -11.11
C ASP A 92 -2.27 -8.69 -10.33
N TRP A 93 -2.45 -8.49 -9.01
CA TRP A 93 -1.37 -8.11 -8.11
C TRP A 93 -0.24 -9.16 -8.10
N LEU A 94 -0.59 -10.44 -7.98
CA LEU A 94 0.40 -11.52 -7.95
C LEU A 94 1.19 -11.60 -9.26
N PHE A 95 0.51 -11.43 -10.40
CA PHE A 95 1.15 -11.37 -11.72
C PHE A 95 2.18 -10.22 -11.80
N TRP A 96 1.78 -9.01 -11.41
CA TRP A 96 2.70 -7.87 -11.38
C TRP A 96 3.86 -8.08 -10.39
N MET A 97 3.62 -8.74 -9.26
CA MET A 97 4.66 -9.06 -8.28
C MET A 97 5.68 -10.05 -8.85
N ILE A 98 5.25 -11.06 -9.60
CA ILE A 98 6.15 -12.02 -10.26
C ILE A 98 7.03 -11.30 -11.29
N ILE A 99 6.45 -10.44 -12.13
CA ILE A 99 7.22 -9.64 -13.10
C ILE A 99 8.27 -8.79 -12.39
N PHE A 100 7.88 -8.11 -11.31
CA PHE A 100 8.79 -7.29 -10.52
C PHE A 100 9.96 -8.11 -9.94
N MET A 101 9.68 -9.31 -9.41
CA MET A 101 10.72 -10.20 -8.89
C MET A 101 11.68 -10.69 -9.99
N VAL A 102 11.18 -10.99 -11.19
CA VAL A 102 12.04 -11.37 -12.34
C VAL A 102 12.95 -10.21 -12.75
N VAL A 103 12.41 -8.99 -12.84
CA VAL A 103 13.20 -7.80 -13.19
C VAL A 103 14.29 -7.54 -12.15
N LEU A 104 13.97 -7.67 -10.86
CA LEU A 104 14.97 -7.57 -9.79
C LEU A 104 16.05 -8.64 -9.92
N ALA A 105 15.68 -9.90 -10.16
CA ALA A 105 16.64 -10.99 -10.31
C ALA A 105 17.61 -10.73 -11.49
N ILE A 106 17.08 -10.33 -12.65
CA ILE A 106 17.90 -9.98 -13.82
C ILE A 106 18.83 -8.80 -13.48
N THR A 107 18.30 -7.77 -12.82
CA THR A 107 19.08 -6.59 -12.43
C THR A 107 20.24 -6.98 -11.51
N PHE A 108 19.99 -7.85 -10.52
CA PHE A 108 21.06 -8.34 -9.64
C PHE A 108 22.11 -9.15 -10.39
N VAL A 109 21.71 -10.03 -11.31
CA VAL A 109 22.66 -10.79 -12.13
C VAL A 109 23.53 -9.85 -12.97
N VAL A 110 22.93 -8.86 -13.63
CA VAL A 110 23.67 -7.87 -14.43
C VAL A 110 24.64 -7.08 -13.55
N VAL A 111 24.19 -6.60 -12.39
CA VAL A 111 25.05 -5.90 -11.43
C VAL A 111 26.20 -6.80 -11.00
N MET A 112 25.96 -8.04 -10.60
CA MET A 112 27.03 -8.96 -10.20
C MET A 112 28.03 -9.22 -11.32
N ILE A 113 27.58 -9.35 -12.57
CA ILE A 113 28.47 -9.51 -13.73
C ILE A 113 29.31 -8.25 -13.91
N VAL A 114 28.70 -7.06 -13.90
CA VAL A 114 29.41 -5.79 -14.08
C VAL A 114 30.45 -5.55 -12.99
N TRP A 115 30.15 -5.91 -11.75
CA TRP A 115 31.07 -5.75 -10.61
C TRP A 115 32.12 -6.88 -10.51
N ALA A 116 32.00 -7.94 -11.32
CA ALA A 116 32.97 -9.04 -11.37
C ALA A 116 34.06 -8.83 -12.44
N TYR A 117 33.89 -7.84 -13.32
CA TYR A 117 34.90 -7.34 -14.27
C TYR A 117 35.47 -6.00 -13.80
#